data_AF-A0AAV7DC79-F1
#
_entry.id   AF-A0AAV7DC79-F1
#
_cell.length_a   1.000
_cell.length_b   1.000
_cell.length_c   1.000
_cell.angle_alpha   90.00
_cell.angle_beta   90.00
_cell.angle_gamma   90.00
#
_symmetry.space_group_name_H-M   'P 1'
#
loop_
_entity.id
_entity.type
_entity.pdbx_description
1 polymer ?
#
loop_
_entity_poly.entity_id
_entity_poly.type
_entity_poly.pdbx_seq_one_letter_code
_entity_poly.pdbx_strand_id
1 'polypeptide(L)'
;MSGSSTPKSLPSSGQKSLHDIKHPLSCSPGAEEDTVYDGLVVSDTPSPDLIHTEPSSIGDKDLSLPNGTPADTSSPASSSSLLNRLQLDDDMDGETRDLFVTVDDPKKHVCTMETYITYRVMTKTTRTEFDLPEYSIRRRYQDFDWLRLKLEETQPTHFIPPLPEKFVVKGVVDRFSEEFVETRRRALDKFLKRIADHPVLSFNEHFNVFLTAKDLNSHKKQGVTLLSKMGESVRYVTSGYKLRNRPLEFSAITEYLDTFALKLGTIDRIAQRIIKEEVEYLMELREYGPVYSTWSALEGELREPLEGVSACIGNCSTALEELTEDMTEDFLPVLREYILYSESMKVSPDGCEL
;
A
#
# COMPACT_ATOMS: atom_id res chain seq x y z
N MET A 1 68.14 22.51 -16.49
CA MET A 1 67.18 23.39 -15.80
C MET A 1 65.95 23.43 -16.69
N SER A 2 65.07 22.44 -16.60
CA SER A 2 63.97 22.29 -15.63
C SER A 2 62.78 23.18 -15.99
N GLY A 3 61.62 22.57 -16.28
CA GLY A 3 60.35 23.29 -16.38
C GLY A 3 59.27 22.66 -17.27
N SER A 4 58.91 21.40 -17.06
CA SER A 4 57.65 20.83 -17.57
C SER A 4 56.50 21.24 -16.64
N SER A 5 55.56 22.05 -17.12
CA SER A 5 54.33 22.39 -16.40
C SER A 5 53.18 21.46 -16.81
N THR A 6 52.85 20.51 -15.95
CA THR A 6 51.64 19.69 -15.98
C THR A 6 50.44 20.45 -15.39
N PRO A 7 49.20 20.18 -15.84
CA PRO A 7 48.00 20.83 -15.30
C PRO A 7 47.62 20.29 -13.91
N LYS A 8 47.09 21.17 -13.06
CA LYS A 8 46.59 20.89 -11.70
C LYS A 8 45.41 19.90 -11.75
N SER A 9 45.49 18.83 -10.95
CA SER A 9 44.40 17.91 -10.67
C SER A 9 43.38 18.53 -9.69
N LEU A 10 42.10 18.31 -9.98
CA LEU A 10 40.96 18.60 -9.09
C LEU A 10 40.95 17.61 -7.90
N PRO A 11 40.43 18.00 -6.72
CA PRO A 11 40.30 17.09 -5.60
C PRO A 11 39.28 16.00 -5.91
N SER A 12 39.75 14.76 -5.84
CA SER A 12 38.93 13.54 -5.89
C SER A 12 37.95 13.53 -4.71
N SER A 13 36.65 13.64 -4.98
CA SER A 13 35.61 13.31 -4.01
C SER A 13 35.54 11.78 -3.93
N GLY A 14 36.42 11.20 -3.12
CA GLY A 14 36.42 9.76 -2.85
C GLY A 14 35.06 9.30 -2.32
N GLN A 15 34.56 8.19 -2.88
CA GLN A 15 33.46 7.43 -2.29
C GLN A 15 33.82 7.08 -0.85
N LYS A 16 32.94 7.45 0.09
CA LYS A 16 33.05 6.99 1.48
C LYS A 16 32.86 5.47 1.50
N SER A 17 33.61 4.79 2.37
CA SER A 17 33.50 3.36 2.58
C SER A 17 32.07 2.99 3.00
N LEU A 18 31.55 1.86 2.49
CA LEU A 18 30.21 1.34 2.82
C LEU A 18 29.99 1.09 4.32
N HIS A 19 31.07 1.06 5.11
CA HIS A 19 31.01 0.96 6.57
C HIS A 19 30.61 2.27 7.28
N ASP A 20 30.56 3.41 6.58
CA ASP A 20 30.30 4.73 7.17
C ASP A 20 28.84 5.23 7.02
N ILE A 21 27.92 4.41 6.51
CA ILE A 21 26.50 4.78 6.38
C ILE A 21 25.77 4.45 7.68
N LYS A 22 25.56 5.46 8.54
CA LYS A 22 24.73 5.31 9.76
C LYS A 22 23.24 5.20 9.42
N HIS A 23 22.58 4.22 10.05
CA HIS A 23 21.13 3.99 9.94
C HIS A 23 20.32 5.12 10.62
N PRO A 24 19.20 5.60 10.06
CA PRO A 24 18.43 6.75 10.57
C PRO A 24 17.83 6.60 11.97
N LEU A 25 17.92 5.42 12.58
CA LEU A 25 17.38 5.11 13.92
C LEU A 25 18.42 4.49 14.86
N SER A 26 19.72 4.58 14.58
CA SER A 26 20.75 4.12 15.52
C SER A 26 20.98 5.16 16.63
N CYS A 27 20.02 5.29 17.54
CA CYS A 27 20.20 6.00 18.80
C CYS A 27 19.66 5.10 19.92
N SER A 28 20.50 4.19 20.40
CA SER A 28 20.29 3.58 21.73
C SER A 28 20.96 4.48 22.76
N PRO A 29 20.29 4.85 23.86
CA PRO A 29 20.94 5.58 24.95
C PRO A 29 21.84 4.62 25.72
N GLY A 30 23.14 4.91 25.74
CA GLY A 30 24.11 4.23 26.59
C GLY A 30 24.17 4.88 27.98
N ALA A 31 24.24 4.02 29.00
CA ALA A 31 24.90 4.19 30.30
C ALA A 31 26.21 5.02 30.18
N GLU A 32 26.69 5.79 31.15
CA GLU A 32 26.69 5.70 32.62
C GLU A 32 27.17 7.08 33.16
N GLU A 33 26.69 7.52 34.34
CA GLU A 33 27.57 8.22 35.29
C GLU A 33 27.11 7.95 36.73
N ASP A 34 28.07 7.48 37.53
CA ASP A 34 27.99 7.10 38.94
C ASP A 34 27.50 8.23 39.85
N THR A 35 26.58 7.93 40.78
CA THR A 35 26.66 8.46 42.15
C THR A 35 26.09 7.47 43.16
N VAL A 36 26.93 7.14 44.14
CA VAL A 36 26.70 6.29 45.31
C VAL A 36 25.77 7.01 46.29
N TYR A 37 24.75 6.34 46.85
CA TYR A 37 24.45 6.31 48.29
C TYR A 37 23.32 5.32 48.64
N ASP A 38 23.73 4.25 49.33
CA ASP A 38 23.14 3.63 50.52
C ASP A 38 21.68 3.14 50.57
N GLY A 39 21.53 1.83 50.79
CA GLY A 39 20.83 1.33 51.97
C GLY A 39 19.38 0.85 51.87
N LEU A 40 19.23 -0.48 52.01
CA LEU A 40 18.23 -1.18 52.84
C LEU A 40 16.91 -1.74 52.22
N VAL A 41 16.99 -3.06 51.97
CA VAL A 41 16.10 -4.15 52.43
C VAL A 41 14.70 -4.35 51.83
N VAL A 42 14.54 -5.61 51.37
CA VAL A 42 13.37 -6.36 50.94
C VAL A 42 12.49 -6.77 52.14
N SER A 43 11.15 -6.66 52.03
CA SER A 43 10.22 -7.76 52.36
C SER A 43 8.73 -7.38 52.18
N ASP A 44 8.03 -8.23 51.46
CA ASP A 44 6.69 -8.80 51.70
C ASP A 44 5.46 -7.92 52.02
N THR A 45 4.47 -8.06 51.14
CA THR A 45 3.03 -7.92 51.36
C THR A 45 2.53 -8.75 52.56
N PRO A 46 1.44 -8.35 53.26
CA PRO A 46 0.09 -8.72 52.79
C PRO A 46 -1.03 -7.68 53.06
N SER A 47 -2.11 -7.79 52.29
CA SER A 47 -3.44 -7.22 52.58
C SER A 47 -4.00 -7.73 53.93
N PRO A 48 -5.04 -7.09 54.50
CA PRO A 48 -6.39 -7.66 54.31
C PRO A 48 -7.57 -6.67 54.28
N ASP A 49 -8.61 -7.14 53.60
CA ASP A 49 -10.05 -7.15 53.92
C ASP A 49 -10.94 -5.89 54.01
N LEU A 50 -12.10 -6.13 53.39
CA LEU A 50 -13.31 -5.34 53.18
C LEU A 50 -14.12 -5.13 54.48
N ILE A 51 -15.01 -4.10 54.48
CA ILE A 51 -16.48 -4.25 54.58
C ILE A 51 -17.19 -2.96 55.13
N HIS A 52 -18.21 -2.53 54.37
CA HIS A 52 -19.49 -1.85 54.70
C HIS A 52 -19.69 -0.31 54.83
N THR A 53 -20.61 0.15 53.94
CA THR A 53 -21.80 1.03 54.12
C THR A 53 -21.73 2.56 54.02
N GLU A 54 -22.21 3.04 52.86
CA GLU A 54 -22.99 4.24 52.46
C GLU A 54 -23.92 4.91 53.52
N PRO A 55 -24.65 6.02 53.21
CA PRO A 55 -24.23 7.35 52.73
C PRO A 55 -24.98 8.51 53.45
N SER A 56 -24.46 9.74 53.56
CA SER A 56 -25.33 10.96 53.66
C SER A 56 -24.61 12.30 53.47
N SER A 57 -25.32 13.20 52.77
CA SER A 57 -25.43 14.65 53.00
C SER A 57 -24.44 15.63 52.34
N ILE A 58 -24.90 16.17 51.19
CA ILE A 58 -25.16 17.59 50.88
C ILE A 58 -24.36 18.64 51.68
N GLY A 59 -23.61 19.46 50.93
CA GLY A 59 -23.09 20.76 51.37
C GLY A 59 -22.53 21.56 50.20
N ASP A 60 -23.34 22.47 49.67
CA ASP A 60 -22.98 23.49 48.68
C ASP A 60 -21.77 24.32 49.12
N LYS A 61 -20.76 24.46 48.24
CA LYS A 61 -19.84 25.60 48.22
C LYS A 61 -19.37 25.88 46.80
N ASP A 62 -20.00 26.87 46.17
CA ASP A 62 -19.39 27.75 45.17
C ASP A 62 -18.15 28.41 45.77
N LEU A 63 -16.98 28.28 45.14
CA LEU A 63 -15.90 29.30 45.15
C LEU A 63 -14.89 29.05 44.01
N SER A 64 -15.01 29.89 42.97
CA SER A 64 -13.92 30.60 42.26
C SER A 64 -12.63 29.87 41.86
N LEU A 65 -12.40 29.82 40.54
CA LEU A 65 -11.13 29.60 39.85
C LEU A 65 -9.99 30.49 40.37
N PRO A 66 -8.74 29.99 40.32
CA PRO A 66 -7.74 30.75 39.58
C PRO A 66 -6.93 29.90 38.58
N ASN A 67 -6.47 30.63 37.58
CA ASN A 67 -5.80 30.26 36.34
C ASN A 67 -4.38 29.70 36.55
N GLY A 68 -3.95 28.78 35.67
CA GLY A 68 -2.53 28.57 35.34
C GLY A 68 -2.01 27.13 35.38
N THR A 69 -1.93 26.47 34.21
CA THR A 69 -0.71 25.94 33.53
C THR A 69 -1.17 24.92 32.46
N PRO A 70 -0.75 25.04 31.19
CA PRO A 70 -1.15 24.09 30.15
C PRO A 70 -0.37 22.79 30.33
N ALA A 71 -1.09 21.69 30.57
CA ALA A 71 -0.53 20.36 30.42
C ALA A 71 -0.63 19.98 28.94
N ASP A 72 0.52 19.71 28.32
CA ASP A 72 0.63 19.20 26.95
C ASP A 72 -0.11 17.86 26.82
N THR A 73 -1.37 17.92 26.40
CA THR A 73 -2.05 16.75 25.85
C THR A 73 -1.62 16.63 24.40
N SER A 74 -0.53 15.90 24.15
CA SER A 74 -0.23 15.41 22.81
C SER A 74 -1.39 14.53 22.35
N SER A 75 -2.27 15.09 21.51
CA SER A 75 -3.34 14.37 20.85
C SER A 75 -2.76 13.20 20.06
N PRO A 76 -3.40 12.01 20.05
CA PRO A 76 -3.01 10.95 19.14
C PRO A 76 -3.20 11.47 17.72
N ALA A 77 -2.16 11.36 16.90
CA ALA A 77 -2.17 11.80 15.50
C ALA A 77 -3.42 11.28 14.79
N SER A 78 -4.26 12.19 14.30
CA SER A 78 -5.42 11.86 13.47
C SER A 78 -4.95 11.00 12.29
N SER A 79 -5.70 9.95 11.97
CA SER A 79 -5.49 9.05 10.83
C SER A 79 -5.24 9.80 9.51
N SER A 80 -5.84 10.98 9.35
CA SER A 80 -5.61 11.91 8.23
C SER A 80 -4.15 12.36 8.07
N SER A 81 -3.39 12.48 9.15
CA SER A 81 -1.99 12.92 9.12
C SER A 81 -1.01 11.82 8.69
N LEU A 82 -1.39 10.54 8.81
CA LEU A 82 -0.64 9.42 8.22
C LEU A 82 -0.93 9.29 6.72
N LEU A 83 -2.18 9.53 6.29
CA LEU A 83 -2.57 9.50 4.87
C LEU A 83 -1.93 10.64 4.08
N ASN A 84 -1.91 11.87 4.62
CA ASN A 84 -1.20 13.00 4.01
C ASN A 84 0.32 12.78 3.87
N ARG A 85 0.91 11.90 4.70
CA ARG A 85 2.34 11.51 4.58
C ARG A 85 2.59 10.35 3.62
N LEU A 86 1.55 9.65 3.17
CA LEU A 86 1.62 8.60 2.14
C LEU A 86 1.31 9.13 0.73
N GLN A 87 1.03 10.42 0.60
CA GLN A 87 0.97 11.11 -0.67
C GLN A 87 2.40 11.17 -1.23
N LEU A 88 2.81 10.06 -1.85
CA LEU A 88 3.96 9.98 -2.73
C LEU A 88 3.84 11.17 -3.69
N ASP A 89 4.88 11.98 -3.76
CA ASP A 89 4.97 13.21 -4.53
C ASP A 89 4.39 13.04 -5.96
N ASP A 90 3.11 13.38 -6.16
CA ASP A 90 2.46 13.39 -7.48
C ASP A 90 2.66 14.76 -8.18
N ASP A 91 3.33 15.71 -7.50
CA ASP A 91 3.57 17.08 -7.96
C ASP A 91 5.02 17.36 -8.40
N MET A 92 5.88 16.34 -8.49
CA MET A 92 7.13 16.47 -9.23
C MET A 92 6.86 16.15 -10.70
N ASP A 93 6.80 17.21 -11.52
CA ASP A 93 7.18 17.28 -12.94
C ASP A 93 6.19 16.98 -14.09
N GLY A 94 5.05 17.68 -14.13
CA GLY A 94 4.20 17.75 -15.33
C GLY A 94 4.88 18.19 -16.65
N GLU A 95 6.13 18.69 -16.60
CA GLU A 95 6.91 19.10 -17.78
C GLU A 95 7.86 18.03 -18.35
N THR A 96 8.04 16.87 -17.69
CA THR A 96 9.03 15.85 -18.14
C THR A 96 8.44 14.54 -18.64
N ARG A 97 7.14 14.28 -18.44
CA ARG A 97 6.51 13.04 -18.88
C ARG A 97 6.20 13.06 -20.38
N ASP A 98 6.77 12.11 -21.12
CA ASP A 98 6.65 11.97 -22.57
C ASP A 98 5.77 10.77 -22.99
N LEU A 99 5.28 9.99 -22.02
CA LEU A 99 4.42 8.83 -22.19
C LEU A 99 3.35 8.80 -21.09
N PHE A 100 2.09 8.95 -21.50
CA PHE A 100 0.92 8.92 -20.63
C PHE A 100 0.05 7.72 -20.98
N VAL A 101 -0.28 6.91 -19.98
CA VAL A 101 -1.13 5.73 -20.14
C VAL A 101 -2.28 5.76 -19.15
N THR A 102 -3.48 5.42 -19.63
CA THR A 102 -4.66 5.25 -18.77
C THR A 102 -5.43 3.99 -19.13
N VAL A 103 -6.04 3.36 -18.12
CA VAL A 103 -6.89 2.18 -18.27
C VAL A 103 -8.30 2.50 -17.79
N ASP A 104 -9.27 2.47 -18.71
CA ASP A 104 -10.65 2.83 -18.43
C ASP A 104 -11.66 1.96 -19.22
N ASP A 105 -12.94 2.35 -19.18
CA ASP A 105 -14.02 1.79 -20.01
C ASP A 105 -14.04 0.25 -20.03
N PRO A 106 -14.26 -0.40 -18.86
CA PRO A 106 -14.42 -1.84 -18.80
C PRO A 106 -15.65 -2.25 -19.63
N LYS A 107 -15.49 -3.23 -20.52
CA LYS A 107 -16.63 -3.86 -21.21
C LYS A 107 -16.58 -5.37 -21.10
N LYS A 108 -17.72 -5.93 -20.71
CA LYS A 108 -18.01 -7.35 -20.70
C LYS A 108 -18.32 -7.84 -22.11
N HIS A 109 -17.65 -8.89 -22.52
CA HIS A 109 -17.90 -9.62 -23.77
C HIS A 109 -18.46 -10.98 -23.44
N VAL A 110 -19.56 -11.34 -24.10
CA VAL A 110 -20.18 -12.66 -23.99
C VAL A 110 -20.02 -13.34 -25.34
N CYS A 111 -19.11 -14.31 -25.42
CA CYS A 111 -18.93 -15.16 -26.59
C CYS A 111 -19.56 -16.54 -26.31
N THR A 112 -19.76 -17.32 -27.36
CA THR A 112 -20.35 -18.67 -27.26
C THR A 112 -19.57 -19.59 -26.32
N MET A 113 -18.24 -19.42 -26.22
CA MET A 113 -17.34 -20.29 -25.45
C MET A 113 -16.82 -19.66 -24.15
N GLU A 114 -16.76 -18.33 -24.05
CA GLU A 114 -16.23 -17.64 -22.87
C GLU A 114 -16.87 -16.27 -22.66
N THR A 115 -16.98 -15.86 -21.40
CA THR A 115 -17.29 -14.48 -21.00
C THR A 115 -16.06 -13.86 -20.37
N TYR A 116 -15.64 -12.69 -20.85
CA TYR A 116 -14.45 -11.98 -20.36
C TYR A 116 -14.66 -10.48 -20.37
N ILE A 117 -13.80 -9.76 -19.65
CA ILE A 117 -13.81 -8.29 -19.59
C ILE A 117 -12.56 -7.78 -20.28
N THR A 118 -12.73 -6.72 -21.06
CA THR A 118 -11.63 -5.94 -21.62
C THR A 118 -11.69 -4.51 -21.11
N TYR A 119 -10.54 -3.89 -21.02
CA TYR A 119 -10.34 -2.50 -20.64
C TYR A 119 -9.81 -1.75 -21.85
N ARG A 120 -10.16 -0.47 -21.97
CA ARG A 120 -9.55 0.42 -22.94
C ARG A 120 -8.25 0.95 -22.33
N VAL A 121 -7.16 0.79 -23.08
CA VAL A 121 -5.84 1.32 -22.78
C VAL A 121 -5.63 2.49 -23.73
N MET A 122 -5.64 3.70 -23.16
CA MET A 122 -5.31 4.92 -23.88
C MET A 122 -3.84 5.23 -23.67
N THR A 123 -3.13 5.53 -24.75
CA THR A 123 -1.72 5.94 -24.70
C THR A 123 -1.59 7.25 -25.43
N LYS A 124 -0.93 8.24 -24.82
CA LYS A 124 -0.55 9.51 -25.44
C LYS A 124 0.94 9.71 -25.25
N THR A 125 1.66 10.07 -26.30
CA THR A 125 3.12 10.17 -26.22
C THR A 125 3.69 11.15 -27.22
N THR A 126 4.84 11.71 -26.87
CA THR A 126 5.69 12.53 -27.75
C THR A 126 6.95 11.79 -28.18
N ARG A 127 7.11 10.51 -27.81
CA ARG A 127 8.28 9.68 -28.16
C ARG A 127 8.25 9.30 -29.64
N THR A 128 9.41 9.36 -30.29
CA THR A 128 9.56 9.03 -31.71
C THR A 128 9.49 7.53 -32.01
N GLU A 129 9.55 6.67 -30.99
CA GLU A 129 9.41 5.21 -31.11
C GLU A 129 7.97 4.78 -31.42
N PHE A 130 7.01 5.70 -31.32
CA PHE A 130 5.60 5.46 -31.59
C PHE A 130 5.20 6.11 -32.92
N ASP A 131 4.56 5.33 -33.79
CA ASP A 131 4.12 5.80 -35.10
C ASP A 131 3.01 6.86 -35.01
N LEU A 132 2.23 6.84 -33.93
CA LEU A 132 1.11 7.75 -33.69
C LEU A 132 1.25 8.44 -32.33
N PRO A 133 0.79 9.70 -32.19
CA PRO A 133 0.81 10.41 -30.91
C PRO A 133 -0.20 9.85 -29.90
N GLU A 134 -1.21 9.11 -30.38
CA GLU A 134 -2.26 8.54 -29.54
C GLU A 134 -2.69 7.15 -30.02
N TYR A 135 -2.88 6.23 -29.08
CA TYR A 135 -3.44 4.90 -29.30
C TYR A 135 -4.62 4.65 -28.36
N SER A 136 -5.63 3.93 -28.85
CA SER A 136 -6.77 3.45 -28.07
C SER A 136 -6.96 1.96 -28.36
N ILE A 137 -6.42 1.11 -27.49
CA ILE A 137 -6.38 -0.34 -27.69
C ILE A 137 -7.14 -1.05 -26.57
N ARG A 138 -7.82 -2.16 -26.89
CA ARG A 138 -8.51 -2.98 -25.87
C ARG A 138 -7.67 -4.17 -25.45
N ARG A 139 -7.62 -4.41 -24.14
CA ARG A 139 -6.84 -5.50 -23.53
C ARG A 139 -7.68 -6.24 -22.48
N ARG A 140 -7.61 -7.57 -22.44
CA ARG A 140 -8.17 -8.39 -21.34
C ARG A 140 -7.12 -8.58 -20.26
N TYR A 141 -7.52 -8.95 -19.04
CA TYR A 141 -6.59 -9.20 -17.94
C TYR A 141 -5.41 -10.12 -18.31
N GLN A 142 -5.65 -11.18 -19.09
CA GLN A 142 -4.59 -12.11 -19.54
C GLN A 142 -3.56 -11.46 -20.48
N ASP A 143 -3.88 -10.34 -21.12
CA ASP A 143 -2.89 -9.59 -21.90
C ASP A 143 -1.92 -8.84 -20.99
N PHE A 144 -2.40 -8.32 -19.86
CA PHE A 144 -1.55 -7.71 -18.83
C PHE A 144 -0.66 -8.77 -18.16
N ASP A 145 -1.22 -9.95 -17.86
CA ASP A 145 -0.48 -11.11 -17.35
C ASP A 145 0.68 -11.49 -18.29
N TRP A 146 0.41 -11.52 -19.60
CA TRP A 146 1.45 -11.74 -20.61
C TRP A 146 2.52 -10.64 -20.59
N LEU A 147 2.14 -9.37 -20.51
CA LEU A 147 3.09 -8.26 -20.46
C LEU A 147 3.99 -8.36 -19.22
N ARG A 148 3.41 -8.61 -18.04
CA ARG A 148 4.15 -8.81 -16.79
C ARG A 148 5.20 -9.91 -16.94
N LEU A 149 4.80 -11.09 -17.42
CA LEU A 149 5.71 -12.22 -17.63
C LEU A 149 6.84 -11.88 -18.60
N LYS A 150 6.55 -11.11 -19.65
CA LYS A 150 7.57 -10.68 -20.62
C LYS A 150 8.53 -9.64 -20.06
N LEU A 151 8.07 -8.75 -19.19
CA LEU A 151 8.94 -7.85 -18.46
C LEU A 151 9.84 -8.62 -17.47
N GLU A 152 9.29 -9.61 -16.75
CA GLU A 152 10.08 -10.47 -15.86
C GLU A 152 11.14 -11.28 -16.62
N GLU A 153 10.83 -11.76 -17.83
CA GLU A 153 11.78 -12.48 -18.69
C GLU A 153 12.88 -11.58 -19.26
N THR A 154 12.53 -10.36 -19.67
CA THR A 154 13.46 -9.45 -20.35
C THR A 154 14.25 -8.54 -19.42
N GLN A 155 13.79 -8.35 -18.18
CA GLN A 155 14.38 -7.45 -17.19
C GLN A 155 14.56 -8.16 -15.83
N PRO A 156 15.37 -9.23 -15.74
CA PRO A 156 15.50 -10.05 -14.53
C PRO A 156 16.12 -9.33 -13.33
N THR A 157 16.74 -8.16 -13.54
CA THR A 157 17.35 -7.34 -12.49
C THR A 157 16.42 -6.24 -11.97
N HIS A 158 15.25 -6.05 -12.57
CA HIS A 158 14.33 -4.98 -12.22
C HIS A 158 13.07 -5.51 -11.55
N PHE A 159 12.55 -4.77 -10.59
CA PHE A 159 11.29 -5.10 -9.94
C PHE A 159 10.11 -4.79 -10.87
N ILE A 160 9.43 -5.84 -11.30
CA ILE A 160 8.22 -5.70 -12.10
C ILE A 160 7.04 -5.44 -11.16
N PRO A 161 6.27 -4.35 -11.34
CA PRO A 161 5.08 -4.09 -10.54
C PRO A 161 4.13 -5.29 -10.55
N PRO A 162 3.60 -5.73 -9.39
CA PRO A 162 2.69 -6.84 -9.35
C PRO A 162 1.36 -6.47 -10.01
N LEU A 163 0.76 -7.44 -10.69
CA LEU A 163 -0.64 -7.33 -11.10
C LEU A 163 -1.54 -7.61 -9.90
N PRO A 164 -2.74 -6.98 -9.83
CA PRO A 164 -3.74 -7.38 -8.86
C PRO A 164 -4.00 -8.89 -9.02
N GLU A 165 -4.11 -9.62 -7.92
CA GLU A 165 -4.28 -11.07 -8.01
C GLU A 165 -5.42 -11.46 -8.95
N LYS A 166 -5.35 -12.68 -9.46
CA LYS A 166 -6.52 -13.38 -9.99
C LYS A 166 -7.45 -13.64 -8.79
N PHE A 167 -8.16 -12.61 -8.31
CA PHE A 167 -9.11 -12.58 -7.18
C PHE A 167 -10.31 -13.53 -7.39
N VAL A 168 -10.02 -14.80 -7.65
CA VAL A 168 -10.97 -15.92 -7.72
C VAL A 168 -10.74 -16.86 -6.54
N VAL A 169 -9.69 -16.62 -5.75
CA VAL A 169 -9.30 -17.49 -4.62
C VAL A 169 -10.10 -17.12 -3.38
N LYS A 170 -11.39 -17.46 -3.39
CA LYS A 170 -12.25 -17.81 -2.23
C LYS A 170 -13.76 -17.82 -2.54
N GLY A 171 -14.18 -17.85 -3.81
CA GLY A 171 -15.60 -18.13 -4.17
C GLY A 171 -16.66 -17.14 -3.66
N VAL A 172 -16.25 -16.02 -3.06
CA VAL A 172 -17.14 -15.05 -2.39
C VAL A 172 -17.45 -13.83 -3.27
N VAL A 173 -16.61 -13.52 -4.27
CA VAL A 173 -16.76 -12.34 -5.14
C VAL A 173 -17.04 -12.75 -6.57
N ASP A 174 -18.14 -12.27 -7.15
CA ASP A 174 -18.44 -12.43 -8.57
C ASP A 174 -17.40 -11.65 -9.39
N ARG A 175 -16.62 -12.36 -10.21
CA ARG A 175 -15.59 -11.77 -11.08
C ARG A 175 -16.14 -10.77 -12.13
N PHE A 176 -17.46 -10.67 -12.23
CA PHE A 176 -18.17 -9.73 -13.08
C PHE A 176 -18.94 -8.66 -12.30
N SER A 177 -18.84 -8.62 -10.97
CA SER A 177 -19.44 -7.53 -10.18
C SER A 177 -18.76 -6.20 -10.53
N GLU A 178 -19.54 -5.13 -10.53
CA GLU A 178 -19.05 -3.79 -10.88
C GLU A 178 -17.87 -3.37 -9.99
N GLU A 179 -18.00 -3.58 -8.68
CA GLU A 179 -16.95 -3.33 -7.67
C GLU A 179 -15.63 -4.04 -8.00
N PHE A 180 -15.70 -5.32 -8.37
CA PHE A 180 -14.53 -6.11 -8.72
C PHE A 180 -13.87 -5.61 -10.01
N VAL A 181 -14.69 -5.29 -11.00
CA VAL A 181 -14.21 -4.79 -12.30
C VAL A 181 -13.54 -3.43 -12.14
N GLU A 182 -14.11 -2.55 -11.33
CA GLU A 182 -13.55 -1.22 -11.07
C GLU A 182 -12.27 -1.31 -10.23
N THR A 183 -12.25 -2.12 -9.17
CA THR A 183 -11.05 -2.39 -8.36
C THR A 183 -9.91 -2.90 -9.24
N ARG A 184 -10.21 -3.87 -10.12
CA ARG A 184 -9.23 -4.39 -11.07
C ARG A 184 -8.78 -3.32 -12.06
N ARG A 185 -9.69 -2.51 -12.60
CA ARG A 185 -9.35 -1.42 -13.53
C ARG A 185 -8.39 -0.42 -12.88
N ARG A 186 -8.68 0.05 -11.65
CA ARG A 186 -7.80 0.92 -10.85
C ARG A 186 -6.39 0.32 -10.72
N ALA A 187 -6.29 -0.96 -10.37
CA ALA A 187 -5.00 -1.63 -10.20
C ALA A 187 -4.25 -1.83 -11.54
N LEU A 188 -4.94 -2.13 -12.64
CA LEU A 188 -4.34 -2.22 -13.98
C LEU A 188 -3.85 -0.86 -14.49
N ASP A 189 -4.60 0.22 -14.21
CA ASP A 189 -4.20 1.60 -14.50
C ASP A 189 -2.88 1.95 -13.78
N LYS A 190 -2.84 1.68 -12.47
CA LYS A 190 -1.64 1.89 -11.64
C LYS A 190 -0.44 1.07 -12.14
N PHE A 191 -0.67 -0.18 -12.53
CA PHE A 191 0.37 -1.05 -13.10
C PHE A 191 1.01 -0.46 -14.36
N LEU A 192 0.19 -0.01 -15.33
CA LEU A 192 0.74 0.58 -16.57
C LEU A 192 1.42 1.91 -16.31
N LYS A 193 0.85 2.76 -15.45
CA LYS A 193 1.47 4.05 -15.07
C LYS A 193 2.86 3.84 -14.49
N ARG A 194 3.02 2.89 -13.56
CA ARG A 194 4.35 2.57 -13.01
C ARG A 194 5.34 2.06 -14.04
N ILE A 195 4.90 1.29 -15.02
CA ILE A 195 5.78 0.84 -16.11
C ILE A 195 6.16 2.02 -17.00
N ALA A 196 5.21 2.89 -17.35
CA ALA A 196 5.42 4.08 -18.17
C ALA A 196 6.35 5.10 -17.50
N ASP A 197 6.24 5.28 -16.18
CA ASP A 197 7.08 6.17 -15.38
C ASP A 197 8.47 5.58 -15.09
N HIS A 198 8.67 4.28 -15.31
CA HIS A 198 9.95 3.63 -15.03
C HIS A 198 10.98 3.89 -16.15
N PRO A 199 12.20 4.35 -15.82
CA PRO A 199 13.20 4.80 -16.80
C PRO A 199 13.68 3.67 -17.74
N VAL A 200 13.67 2.42 -17.29
CA VAL A 200 14.02 1.24 -18.11
C VAL A 200 12.80 0.52 -18.70
N LEU A 201 11.80 0.15 -17.88
CA LEU A 201 10.66 -0.66 -18.34
C LEU A 201 9.80 0.05 -19.40
N SER A 202 9.73 1.39 -19.39
CA SER A 202 8.94 2.15 -20.36
C SER A 202 9.45 2.04 -21.81
N PHE A 203 10.74 1.70 -22.01
CA PHE A 203 11.34 1.49 -23.33
C PHE A 203 11.33 0.02 -23.78
N ASN A 204 10.68 -0.87 -23.02
CA ASN A 204 10.64 -2.29 -23.37
C ASN A 204 9.80 -2.52 -24.64
N GLU A 205 10.32 -3.32 -25.57
CA GLU A 205 9.65 -3.65 -26.84
C GLU A 205 8.28 -4.31 -26.63
N HIS A 206 8.16 -5.22 -25.66
CA HIS A 206 6.89 -5.89 -25.36
C HIS A 206 5.86 -4.93 -24.76
N PHE A 207 6.32 -3.91 -24.02
CA PHE A 207 5.45 -2.83 -23.55
C PHE A 207 4.94 -1.97 -24.71
N ASN A 208 5.82 -1.56 -25.63
CA ASN A 208 5.39 -0.84 -26.84
C ASN A 208 4.35 -1.65 -27.63
N VAL A 209 4.64 -2.94 -27.93
CA VAL A 209 3.70 -3.84 -28.61
C VAL A 209 2.38 -3.96 -27.85
N PHE A 210 2.42 -4.02 -26.52
CA PHE A 210 1.21 -4.05 -25.69
C PHE A 210 0.36 -2.77 -25.85
N LEU A 211 0.98 -1.59 -25.97
CA LEU A 211 0.29 -0.32 -26.13
C LEU A 211 -0.23 -0.08 -27.55
N THR A 212 0.45 -0.60 -28.58
CA THR A 212 0.19 -0.21 -29.98
C THR A 212 -0.48 -1.30 -30.83
N ALA A 213 -0.23 -2.58 -30.56
CA ALA A 213 -0.66 -3.66 -31.46
C ALA A 213 -2.19 -3.88 -31.44
N LYS A 214 -2.85 -3.84 -32.60
CA LYS A 214 -4.28 -4.19 -32.70
C LYS A 214 -4.55 -5.66 -32.38
N ASP A 215 -3.72 -6.56 -32.89
CA ASP A 215 -3.76 -7.99 -32.57
C ASP A 215 -2.52 -8.40 -31.78
N LEU A 216 -2.67 -8.55 -30.48
CA LEU A 216 -1.60 -8.99 -29.60
C LEU A 216 -1.27 -10.49 -29.77
N ASN A 217 -2.22 -11.30 -30.27
CA ASN A 217 -2.04 -12.75 -30.32
C ASN A 217 -1.00 -13.20 -31.36
N SER A 218 -0.82 -12.42 -32.44
CA SER A 218 0.25 -12.63 -33.41
C SER A 218 1.64 -12.54 -32.74
N HIS A 219 1.86 -11.52 -31.93
CA HIS A 219 3.09 -11.27 -31.19
C HIS A 219 3.33 -12.29 -30.07
N LYS A 220 2.26 -12.76 -29.41
CA LYS A 220 2.34 -13.85 -28.42
C LYS A 220 2.91 -15.13 -29.04
N LYS A 221 2.55 -15.46 -30.28
CA LYS A 221 2.99 -16.69 -30.97
C LYS A 221 4.46 -16.63 -31.41
N GLN A 222 4.94 -15.44 -31.78
CA GLN A 222 6.31 -15.26 -32.29
C GLN A 222 7.38 -15.54 -31.21
N GLY A 223 7.10 -15.27 -29.94
CA GLY A 223 7.97 -15.63 -28.82
C GLY A 223 7.90 -17.11 -28.41
N VAL A 224 6.81 -17.82 -28.73
CA VAL A 224 6.58 -19.21 -28.32
C VAL A 224 7.35 -20.20 -29.20
N THR A 225 7.71 -19.82 -30.44
CA THR A 225 8.36 -20.72 -31.41
C THR A 225 9.84 -20.99 -31.12
N LEU A 226 10.53 -20.21 -30.28
CA LEU A 226 11.97 -20.37 -30.03
C LEU A 226 12.39 -20.70 -28.59
N LEU A 227 11.56 -20.49 -27.56
CA LEU A 227 12.01 -20.61 -26.15
C LEU A 227 11.20 -21.58 -25.25
N SER A 228 10.02 -22.02 -25.68
CA SER A 228 9.10 -22.76 -24.79
C SER A 228 9.44 -24.24 -24.58
N LYS A 229 10.36 -24.83 -25.36
CA LYS A 229 10.70 -26.26 -25.28
C LYS A 229 11.96 -26.58 -24.48
N MET A 230 12.66 -25.57 -23.93
CA MET A 230 13.88 -25.79 -23.15
C MET A 230 13.90 -25.06 -21.79
N GLY A 231 12.97 -24.14 -21.52
CA GLY A 231 13.00 -23.30 -20.31
C GLY A 231 12.43 -23.94 -19.04
N GLU A 232 11.44 -24.83 -19.15
CA GLU A 232 10.76 -25.41 -17.97
C GLU A 232 11.56 -26.54 -17.32
N SER A 233 12.37 -27.28 -18.10
CA SER A 233 13.14 -28.41 -17.57
C SER A 233 14.50 -28.01 -16.96
N VAL A 234 14.98 -26.78 -17.20
CA VAL A 234 16.27 -26.29 -16.67
C VAL A 234 16.10 -25.55 -15.34
N ARG A 235 14.95 -24.91 -15.10
CA ARG A 235 14.68 -24.19 -13.84
C ARG A 235 14.61 -25.11 -12.61
N TYR A 236 14.18 -26.36 -12.77
CA TYR A 236 14.13 -27.31 -11.65
C TYR A 236 15.46 -28.02 -11.39
N VAL A 237 16.38 -28.08 -12.37
CA VAL A 237 17.65 -28.81 -12.23
C VAL A 237 18.84 -27.94 -11.84
N THR A 238 18.75 -26.61 -11.92
CA THR A 238 19.73 -25.70 -11.32
C THR A 238 19.45 -25.34 -9.86
N SER A 239 18.25 -25.66 -9.33
CA SER A 239 17.93 -25.53 -7.90
C SER A 239 18.76 -26.47 -6.98
N GLY A 240 19.56 -27.38 -7.56
CA GLY A 240 20.46 -28.28 -6.84
C GLY A 240 21.81 -27.67 -6.47
N TYR A 241 22.20 -26.55 -7.08
CA TYR A 241 23.37 -25.80 -6.65
C TYR A 241 22.92 -24.79 -5.60
N LYS A 242 22.90 -25.22 -4.34
CA LYS A 242 23.15 -24.28 -3.24
C LYS A 242 24.47 -23.59 -3.59
N LEU A 243 24.40 -22.40 -4.20
CA LEU A 243 25.51 -21.46 -4.23
C LEU A 243 25.93 -21.30 -2.78
N ARG A 244 27.02 -21.97 -2.43
CA ARG A 244 27.43 -22.23 -1.05
C ARG A 244 27.72 -20.93 -0.29
N ASN A 245 27.76 -19.80 -0.99
CA ASN A 245 27.91 -18.45 -0.48
C ASN A 245 26.87 -17.51 -1.13
N ARG A 246 25.58 -17.60 -0.75
CA ARG A 246 24.67 -16.46 -0.94
C ARG A 246 25.22 -15.31 -0.09
N PRO A 247 25.47 -14.11 -0.64
CA PRO A 247 25.97 -13.00 0.16
C PRO A 247 25.01 -12.73 1.33
N LEU A 248 25.57 -12.47 2.52
CA LEU A 248 24.80 -12.28 3.76
C LEU A 248 23.72 -11.19 3.60
N GLU A 249 23.99 -10.18 2.77
CA GLU A 249 23.07 -9.10 2.43
C GLU A 249 21.76 -9.62 1.82
N PHE A 250 21.80 -10.59 0.89
CA PHE A 250 20.58 -11.15 0.29
C PHE A 250 19.82 -12.05 1.26
N SER A 251 20.52 -12.72 2.19
CA SER A 251 19.87 -13.48 3.26
C SER A 251 19.13 -12.54 4.21
N ALA A 252 19.77 -11.45 4.63
CA ALA A 252 19.18 -10.43 5.49
C ALA A 252 17.96 -9.75 4.83
N ILE A 253 18.04 -9.45 3.52
CA ILE A 253 16.90 -8.90 2.76
C ILE A 253 15.74 -9.90 2.73
N THR A 254 16.01 -11.20 2.56
CA THR A 254 14.94 -12.22 2.54
C THR A 254 14.23 -12.30 3.90
N GLU A 255 15.00 -12.35 5.00
CA GLU A 255 14.45 -12.37 6.36
C GLU A 255 13.67 -11.08 6.68
N TYR A 256 14.17 -9.94 6.23
CA TYR A 256 13.44 -8.67 6.33
C TYR A 256 12.11 -8.73 5.56
N LEU A 257 12.11 -9.20 4.31
CA LEU A 257 10.91 -9.32 3.48
C LEU A 257 9.89 -10.31 4.06
N ASP A 258 10.34 -11.40 4.68
CA ASP A 258 9.47 -12.33 5.41
C ASP A 258 8.80 -11.65 6.61
N THR A 259 9.58 -10.93 7.41
CA THR A 259 9.06 -10.19 8.57
C THR A 259 8.13 -9.07 8.14
N PHE A 260 8.47 -8.35 7.07
CA PHE A 260 7.69 -7.25 6.51
C PHE A 260 6.34 -7.76 5.99
N ALA A 261 6.34 -8.82 5.17
CA ALA A 261 5.12 -9.46 4.66
C ALA A 261 4.21 -9.94 5.80
N LEU A 262 4.78 -10.57 6.83
CA LEU A 262 4.03 -11.04 8.00
C LEU A 262 3.37 -9.87 8.77
N LYS A 263 4.10 -8.77 8.96
CA LYS A 263 3.59 -7.58 9.65
C LYS A 263 2.48 -6.91 8.84
N LEU A 264 2.68 -6.68 7.54
CA LEU A 264 1.64 -6.11 6.68
C LEU A 264 0.40 -7.01 6.60
N GLY A 265 0.57 -8.33 6.48
CA GLY A 265 -0.55 -9.27 6.49
C GLY A 265 -1.28 -9.31 7.85
N THR A 266 -0.62 -8.93 8.94
CA THR A 266 -1.28 -8.75 10.24
C THR A 266 -2.07 -7.45 10.28
N ILE A 267 -1.51 -6.35 9.75
CA ILE A 267 -2.22 -5.07 9.61
C ILE A 267 -3.46 -5.24 8.71
N ASP A 268 -3.36 -5.98 7.60
CA ASP A 268 -4.49 -6.19 6.67
C ASP A 268 -5.64 -6.94 7.36
N ARG A 269 -5.32 -7.98 8.13
CA ARG A 269 -6.34 -8.71 8.92
C ARG A 269 -7.00 -7.84 9.99
N ILE A 270 -6.22 -6.99 10.67
CA ILE A 270 -6.75 -6.08 11.69
C ILE A 270 -7.62 -5.01 11.03
N ALA A 271 -7.17 -4.40 9.94
CA ALA A 271 -7.92 -3.39 9.21
C ALA A 271 -9.25 -3.94 8.67
N GLN A 272 -9.25 -5.13 8.09
CA GLN A 272 -10.49 -5.80 7.65
C GLN A 272 -11.45 -6.05 8.81
N ARG A 273 -10.94 -6.40 10.00
CA ARG A 273 -11.76 -6.57 11.20
C ARG A 273 -12.36 -5.24 11.66
N ILE A 274 -11.56 -4.17 11.69
CA ILE A 274 -12.03 -2.82 12.04
C ILE A 274 -13.14 -2.38 11.09
N ILE A 275 -12.90 -2.46 9.78
CA ILE A 275 -13.91 -2.12 8.75
C ILE A 275 -15.20 -2.92 8.97
N LYS A 276 -15.09 -4.22 9.24
CA LYS A 276 -16.26 -5.05 9.51
C LYS A 276 -17.04 -4.57 10.75
N GLU A 277 -16.34 -4.33 11.87
CA GLU A 277 -16.95 -3.86 13.11
C GLU A 277 -17.56 -2.45 12.94
N GLU A 278 -16.93 -1.56 12.17
CA GLU A 278 -17.45 -0.22 11.83
C GLU A 278 -18.71 -0.29 10.96
N VAL A 279 -18.77 -1.16 9.95
CA VAL A 279 -19.97 -1.38 9.14
C VAL A 279 -21.13 -1.90 9.98
N GLU A 280 -20.85 -2.86 10.88
CA GLU A 280 -21.87 -3.39 11.81
C GLU A 280 -22.38 -2.29 12.75
N TYR A 281 -21.50 -1.46 13.30
CA TYR A 281 -21.88 -0.33 14.15
C TYR A 281 -22.63 0.77 13.39
N LEU A 282 -22.24 1.07 12.15
CA LEU A 282 -22.93 2.02 11.28
C LEU A 282 -24.38 1.62 11.03
N MET A 283 -24.64 0.31 10.84
CA MET A 283 -26.01 -0.20 10.71
C MET A 283 -26.85 0.10 11.95
N GLU A 284 -26.30 -0.12 13.16
CA GLU A 284 -27.00 0.17 14.41
C GLU A 284 -27.26 1.68 14.59
N LEU A 285 -26.26 2.54 14.30
CA LEU A 285 -26.42 3.99 14.38
C LEU A 285 -27.54 4.51 13.46
N ARG A 286 -27.65 3.94 12.26
CA ARG A 286 -28.69 4.30 11.27
C ARG A 286 -30.10 3.94 11.74
N GLU A 287 -30.26 2.98 12.64
CA GLU A 287 -31.56 2.66 13.24
C GLU A 287 -31.97 3.70 14.31
N TYR A 288 -31.02 4.30 15.03
CA TYR A 288 -31.33 5.21 16.12
C TYR A 288 -31.87 6.57 15.67
N GLY A 289 -31.34 7.16 14.58
CA GLY A 289 -31.80 8.46 14.08
C GLY A 289 -33.32 8.53 13.90
N PRO A 290 -33.93 7.61 13.11
CA PRO A 290 -35.38 7.53 12.94
C PRO A 290 -36.17 7.34 14.24
N VAL A 291 -35.62 6.63 15.24
CA VAL A 291 -36.27 6.45 16.56
C VAL A 291 -36.39 7.80 17.28
N TYR A 292 -35.30 8.57 17.37
CA TYR A 292 -35.32 9.89 18.00
C TYR A 292 -36.20 10.89 17.24
N SER A 293 -36.19 10.84 15.90
CA SER A 293 -37.10 11.67 15.08
C SER A 293 -38.57 11.30 15.26
N THR A 294 -38.89 10.03 15.53
CA THR A 294 -40.27 9.61 15.80
C THR A 294 -40.69 10.03 17.20
N TRP A 295 -39.81 9.92 18.19
CA TRP A 295 -40.07 10.40 19.55
C TRP A 295 -40.26 11.92 19.60
N SER A 296 -39.47 12.70 18.85
CA SER A 296 -39.63 14.17 18.81
C SER A 296 -40.98 14.61 18.24
N ALA A 297 -41.59 13.79 17.38
CA ALA A 297 -42.92 14.06 16.85
C ALA A 297 -44.05 13.85 17.89
N LEU A 298 -43.84 12.96 18.86
CA LEU A 298 -44.79 12.62 19.91
C LEU A 298 -44.64 13.50 21.15
N GLU A 299 -43.40 13.93 21.44
CA GLU A 299 -43.08 14.76 22.60
C GLU A 299 -43.12 16.25 22.24
N GLY A 300 -43.90 17.03 22.99
CA GLY A 300 -44.01 18.48 22.76
C GLY A 300 -42.82 19.25 23.32
N GLU A 301 -42.51 19.03 24.60
CA GLU A 301 -41.49 19.79 25.33
C GLU A 301 -40.06 19.35 24.99
N LEU A 302 -39.87 18.07 24.64
CA LEU A 302 -38.56 17.49 24.34
C LEU A 302 -38.23 17.46 22.84
N ARG A 303 -39.08 18.02 21.98
CA ARG A 303 -38.93 17.95 20.53
C ARG A 303 -37.55 18.40 20.05
N GLU A 304 -37.16 19.62 20.39
CA GLU A 304 -35.92 20.23 19.91
C GLU A 304 -34.67 19.46 20.38
N PRO A 305 -34.52 19.08 21.66
CA PRO A 305 -33.44 18.18 22.09
C PRO A 305 -33.41 16.84 21.35
N LEU A 306 -34.57 16.20 21.13
CA LEU A 306 -34.65 14.90 20.46
C LEU A 306 -34.32 15.00 18.95
N GLU A 307 -34.76 16.07 18.28
CA GLU A 307 -34.34 16.39 16.92
C GLU A 307 -32.84 16.65 16.84
N GLY A 308 -32.27 17.35 17.83
CA GLY A 308 -30.84 17.56 17.96
C GLY A 308 -30.05 16.25 18.08
N VAL A 309 -30.53 15.30 18.89
CA VAL A 309 -29.92 13.96 19.00
C VAL A 309 -30.03 13.20 17.67
N SER A 310 -31.20 13.22 17.01
CA SER A 310 -31.38 12.60 15.70
C SER A 310 -30.41 13.16 14.66
N ALA A 311 -30.24 14.49 14.61
CA ALA A 311 -29.31 15.14 13.69
C ALA A 311 -27.84 14.80 14.02
N CYS A 312 -27.48 14.76 15.31
CA CYS A 312 -26.14 14.37 15.74
C CYS A 312 -25.81 12.92 15.32
N ILE A 313 -26.75 11.99 15.53
CA ILE A 313 -26.60 10.60 15.08
C ILE A 313 -26.43 10.53 13.57
N GLY A 314 -27.22 11.27 12.81
CA GLY A 314 -27.08 11.36 11.35
C GLY A 314 -25.68 11.81 10.93
N ASN A 315 -25.16 12.87 11.55
CA ASN A 315 -23.80 13.35 11.29
C ASN A 315 -22.72 12.31 11.65
N CYS A 316 -22.87 11.61 12.79
CA CYS A 316 -21.96 10.53 13.18
C CYS A 316 -22.00 9.36 12.18
N SER A 317 -23.19 8.99 11.69
CA SER A 317 -23.35 7.95 10.67
C SER A 317 -22.65 8.32 9.37
N THR A 318 -22.83 9.55 8.88
CA THR A 318 -22.15 10.03 7.66
C THR A 318 -20.63 10.04 7.83
N ALA A 319 -20.12 10.56 8.96
CA ALA A 319 -18.68 10.58 9.21
C ALA A 319 -18.08 9.17 9.32
N LEU A 320 -18.81 8.22 9.91
CA LEU A 320 -18.36 6.83 10.00
C LEU A 320 -18.39 6.13 8.63
N GLU A 321 -19.41 6.40 7.82
CA GLU A 321 -19.50 5.88 6.44
C GLU A 321 -18.31 6.37 5.60
N GLU A 322 -18.02 7.67 5.61
CA GLU A 322 -16.85 8.25 4.91
C GLU A 322 -15.54 7.60 5.37
N LEU A 323 -15.34 7.44 6.69
CA LEU A 323 -14.13 6.79 7.23
C LEU A 323 -13.99 5.33 6.77
N THR A 324 -15.08 4.57 6.78
CA THR A 324 -15.09 3.17 6.36
C THR A 324 -14.85 3.03 4.86
N GLU A 325 -15.39 3.95 4.05
CA GLU A 325 -15.13 4.03 2.61
C GLU A 325 -13.64 4.32 2.34
N ASP A 326 -13.06 5.34 2.97
CA ASP A 326 -11.63 5.69 2.83
C ASP A 326 -10.70 4.51 3.21
N MET A 327 -11.01 3.85 4.33
CA MET A 327 -10.27 2.67 4.78
C MET A 327 -10.31 1.52 3.76
N THR A 328 -11.44 1.39 3.05
CA THR A 328 -11.68 0.32 2.08
C THR A 328 -11.12 0.64 0.69
N GLU A 329 -11.31 1.87 0.21
CA GLU A 329 -10.95 2.29 -1.14
C GLU A 329 -9.49 2.75 -1.28
N ASP A 330 -8.90 3.30 -0.21
CA ASP A 330 -7.55 3.87 -0.28
C ASP A 330 -6.54 3.07 0.54
N PHE A 331 -6.80 2.84 1.83
CA PHE A 331 -5.82 2.23 2.73
C PHE A 331 -5.56 0.74 2.42
N LEU A 332 -6.61 -0.08 2.36
CA LEU A 332 -6.49 -1.52 2.11
C LEU A 332 -5.79 -1.85 0.78
N PRO A 333 -6.10 -1.20 -0.35
CA PRO A 333 -5.44 -1.49 -1.62
C PRO A 333 -3.94 -1.18 -1.58
N VAL A 334 -3.53 -0.09 -0.93
CA VAL A 334 -2.10 0.26 -0.77
C VAL A 334 -1.39 -0.81 0.05
N LEU A 335 -1.99 -1.25 1.16
CA LEU A 335 -1.41 -2.27 2.03
C LEU A 335 -1.20 -3.61 1.30
N ARG A 336 -2.24 -4.07 0.60
CA ARG A 336 -2.21 -5.32 -0.19
C ARG A 336 -1.19 -5.25 -1.32
N GLU A 337 -1.01 -4.08 -1.91
CA GLU A 337 0.01 -3.86 -2.91
C GLU A 337 1.43 -4.01 -2.35
N TYR A 338 1.74 -3.45 -1.18
CA TYR A 338 3.05 -3.66 -0.55
C TYR A 338 3.31 -5.14 -0.20
N ILE A 339 2.26 -5.88 0.18
CA ILE A 339 2.35 -7.34 0.36
C ILE A 339 2.77 -8.00 -0.96
N LEU A 340 2.08 -7.70 -2.06
CA LEU A 340 2.40 -8.26 -3.38
C LEU A 340 3.81 -7.88 -3.89
N TYR A 341 4.28 -6.67 -3.58
CA TYR A 341 5.65 -6.26 -3.86
C TYR A 341 6.65 -7.09 -3.07
N SER A 342 6.40 -7.30 -1.77
CA SER A 342 7.28 -8.11 -0.93
C SER A 342 7.40 -9.55 -1.43
N GLU A 343 6.32 -10.11 -1.99
CA GLU A 343 6.32 -11.43 -2.61
C GLU A 343 7.07 -11.44 -3.95
N SER A 344 6.86 -10.42 -4.78
CA SER A 344 7.55 -10.30 -6.08
C SER A 344 9.07 -10.17 -5.91
N MET A 345 9.53 -9.52 -4.84
CA MET A 345 10.95 -9.44 -4.49
C MET A 345 11.55 -10.81 -4.09
N LYS A 346 10.74 -11.73 -3.54
CA LYS A 346 11.19 -13.09 -3.17
C LYS A 346 11.34 -14.03 -4.37
N VAL A 347 10.70 -13.73 -5.49
CA VAL A 347 10.73 -14.53 -6.75
C VAL A 347 11.87 -14.10 -7.69
N SER A 348 12.58 -13.02 -7.36
CA SER A 348 13.76 -12.55 -8.10
C SER A 348 15.14 -13.21 -7.77
N PRO A 349 15.30 -14.37 -7.08
CA PRO A 349 16.61 -14.75 -6.56
C PRO A 349 17.51 -15.53 -7.54
N ASP A 350 17.09 -15.88 -8.75
CA ASP A 350 17.90 -16.74 -9.64
C ASP A 350 18.52 -16.00 -10.85
N GLY A 351 18.24 -14.70 -11.03
CA GLY A 351 18.72 -13.91 -12.18
C GLY A 351 19.98 -13.08 -11.93
N CYS A 352 20.44 -12.97 -10.68
CA CYS A 352 21.64 -12.23 -10.33
C CYS A 352 22.88 -13.15 -10.36
N GLU A 353 23.23 -13.63 -11.55
CA GLU A 353 24.59 -14.09 -11.84
C GLU A 353 25.33 -12.91 -12.49
N LEU A 354 26.16 -12.19 -11.72
CA LEU A 354 27.14 -11.23 -12.24
C LEU A 354 28.42 -11.95 -12.68
#